data_AF-A0A480B9Q8-F1
#
_entry.id   AF-A0A480B9Q8-F1
#
_cell.length_a   1.000
_cell.length_b   1.000
_cell.length_c   1.000
_cell.angle_alpha   90.00
_cell.angle_beta   90.00
_cell.angle_gamma   90.00
#
_symmetry.space_group_name_H-M   'P 1'
#
loop_
_entity.id
_entity.type
_entity.pdbx_description
1 polymer ?
#
loop_
_entity_poly.entity_id
_entity_poly.type
_entity_poly.pdbx_seq_one_letter_code
_entity_poly.pdbx_strand_id
1 'polypeptide(L)'
;MGLTVEQFKAFSDADQLQTIKELNNSGNVETIINILTDVGMENLSVPLLGELGRAYNNNSNEKEAIKVLESIDEEYRDAVWYYRCAYAYGALVLDNSDGYTSNTMQQMLRLVDKGVRLATEAKLDDIKSYCFEVIDMCYLQMDFETCEVDYPDLCAAYNEYVAEKKKKRKKRKVVPRHRTITVEEIQTTDDVWTINEPMYWTINIYGSYDDYIESAKPFTLEQRYLNAISWYFAEVNNGGHHQFFYNSTGIVWEDALAGLRLFKMDILADNLQSVIDYFGGSVPFDREERWTILKDWDDEVFDFLDKKDDVVYEYDGIYEDTFVHEHPELFVFDGTYKVPE
;
A
#
# COMPACT_ATOMS: atom_id res chain seq x y z
N MET A 1 14.74 -23.06 12.97
CA MET A 1 16.21 -23.16 12.83
C MET A 1 16.50 -22.64 11.43
N GLY A 2 17.11 -21.45 11.33
CA GLY A 2 17.25 -20.73 10.07
C GLY A 2 18.33 -21.31 9.15
N LEU A 3 18.25 -21.01 7.86
CA LEU A 3 19.25 -21.35 6.85
C LEU A 3 20.56 -20.61 7.17
N THR A 4 21.68 -21.32 7.36
CA THR A 4 22.99 -20.69 7.58
C THR A 4 23.74 -20.44 6.27
N VAL A 5 24.73 -19.54 6.32
CA VAL A 5 25.58 -19.23 5.15
C VAL A 5 26.37 -20.47 4.69
N GLU A 6 26.86 -21.30 5.61
CA GLU A 6 27.56 -22.53 5.26
C GLU A 6 26.65 -23.55 4.56
N GLN A 7 25.40 -23.67 5.03
CA GLN A 7 24.40 -24.52 4.39
C GLN A 7 24.07 -24.01 2.98
N PHE A 8 23.86 -22.70 2.84
CA PHE A 8 23.57 -22.06 1.56
C PHE A 8 24.74 -22.21 0.56
N LYS A 9 25.99 -22.02 1.01
CA LYS A 9 27.19 -22.20 0.16
C LYS A 9 27.41 -23.66 -0.26
N ALA A 10 26.83 -24.63 0.45
CA ALA A 10 26.92 -26.05 0.09
C ALA A 10 25.92 -26.46 -1.00
N PHE A 11 24.94 -25.62 -1.33
CA PHE A 11 23.98 -25.86 -2.39
C PHE A 11 24.59 -25.63 -3.77
N SER A 12 24.00 -26.26 -4.80
CA SER A 12 24.31 -25.91 -6.18
C SER A 12 23.78 -24.51 -6.53
N ASP A 13 24.34 -23.84 -7.54
CA ASP A 13 23.87 -22.50 -7.96
C ASP A 13 22.36 -22.46 -8.25
N ALA A 14 21.81 -23.55 -8.81
CA ALA A 14 20.38 -23.66 -9.08
C ALA A 14 19.56 -23.77 -7.79
N ASP A 15 20.03 -24.57 -6.82
CA ASP A 15 19.37 -24.76 -5.53
C ASP A 15 19.48 -23.49 -4.67
N GLN A 16 20.59 -22.77 -4.74
CA GLN A 16 20.74 -21.44 -4.12
C GLN A 16 19.68 -20.48 -4.64
N LEU A 17 19.59 -20.32 -5.96
CA LEU A 17 18.62 -19.42 -6.58
C LEU A 17 17.17 -19.82 -6.23
N GLN A 18 16.86 -21.12 -6.29
CA GLN A 18 15.53 -21.61 -5.96
C GLN A 18 15.16 -21.36 -4.50
N THR A 19 16.10 -21.60 -3.58
CA THR A 19 15.92 -21.34 -2.13
C THR A 19 15.61 -19.87 -1.87
N ILE A 20 16.37 -18.95 -2.48
CA ILE A 20 16.13 -17.51 -2.32
C ILE A 20 14.77 -17.10 -2.90
N LYS A 21 14.36 -17.65 -4.05
CA LYS A 21 13.04 -17.37 -4.63
C LYS A 21 11.90 -17.82 -3.71
N GLU A 22 12.03 -18.98 -3.09
CA GLU A 22 11.04 -19.49 -2.13
C GLU A 22 10.94 -18.63 -0.88
N LEU A 23 12.07 -18.15 -0.36
CA LEU A 23 12.11 -17.19 0.74
C LEU A 23 11.43 -15.86 0.35
N ASN A 24 11.70 -15.35 -0.85
CA ASN A 24 11.07 -14.12 -1.35
C ASN A 24 9.56 -14.28 -1.46
N ASN A 25 9.08 -15.42 -1.95
CA ASN A 25 7.65 -15.71 -2.09
C ASN A 25 6.94 -15.91 -0.75
N SER A 26 7.67 -16.22 0.32
CA SER A 26 7.15 -16.37 1.68
C SER A 26 7.36 -15.14 2.56
N GLY A 27 7.86 -14.03 2.00
CA GLY A 27 8.07 -12.78 2.73
C GLY A 27 9.26 -12.79 3.70
N ASN A 28 10.15 -13.79 3.63
CA ASN A 28 11.30 -13.92 4.51
C ASN A 28 12.48 -13.02 4.06
N VAL A 29 12.21 -11.74 3.83
CA VAL A 29 13.10 -10.79 3.16
C VAL A 29 14.38 -10.54 3.97
N GLU A 30 14.28 -10.34 5.28
CA GLU A 30 15.45 -10.14 6.16
C GLU A 30 16.43 -11.32 6.11
N THR A 31 15.91 -12.55 6.06
CA THR A 31 16.74 -13.77 5.98
C THR A 31 17.54 -13.78 4.68
N ILE A 32 16.94 -13.37 3.57
CA ILE A 32 17.61 -13.29 2.26
C ILE A 32 18.73 -12.25 2.31
N ILE A 33 18.43 -11.05 2.82
CA ILE A 33 19.40 -9.96 2.93
C ILE A 33 20.60 -10.44 3.75
N ASN A 34 20.38 -10.99 4.95
CA ASN A 34 21.45 -11.46 5.81
C ASN A 34 22.33 -12.52 5.14
N ILE A 35 21.73 -13.55 4.54
CA ILE A 35 22.48 -14.65 3.90
C ILE A 35 23.30 -14.15 2.72
N LEU A 36 22.68 -13.40 1.80
CA LEU A 36 23.34 -12.98 0.57
C LEU A 36 24.40 -11.89 0.82
N THR A 37 24.15 -10.99 1.78
CA THR A 37 25.17 -10.02 2.20
C THR A 37 26.37 -10.69 2.87
N ASP A 38 26.16 -11.71 3.72
CA ASP A 38 27.25 -12.47 4.36
C ASP A 38 28.04 -13.34 3.36
N VAL A 39 27.41 -13.77 2.26
CA VAL A 39 28.12 -14.44 1.16
C VAL A 39 29.10 -13.47 0.47
N GLY A 40 28.78 -12.17 0.43
CA GLY A 40 29.52 -11.12 -0.24
C GLY A 40 29.10 -10.98 -1.70
N MET A 41 28.80 -9.75 -2.14
CA MET A 41 28.28 -9.46 -3.49
C MET A 41 29.18 -9.98 -4.61
N GLU A 42 30.50 -9.92 -4.42
CA GLU A 42 31.50 -10.40 -5.36
C GLU A 42 31.49 -11.93 -5.57
N ASN A 43 30.84 -12.66 -4.66
CA ASN A 43 30.70 -14.12 -4.71
C ASN A 43 29.29 -14.56 -5.15
N LEU A 44 28.38 -13.62 -5.43
CA LEU A 44 27.03 -13.91 -5.89
C LEU A 44 26.97 -14.02 -7.41
N SER A 45 26.19 -14.98 -7.90
CA SER A 45 25.83 -15.05 -9.31
C SER A 45 24.90 -13.90 -9.69
N VAL A 46 24.84 -13.52 -10.97
CA VAL A 46 23.95 -12.45 -11.47
C VAL A 46 22.49 -12.65 -11.05
N PRO A 47 21.89 -13.86 -11.16
CA PRO A 47 20.54 -14.08 -10.67
C PRO A 47 20.37 -13.83 -9.16
N LEU A 48 21.38 -14.18 -8.34
CA LEU A 48 21.36 -13.93 -6.90
C LEU A 48 21.52 -12.44 -6.57
N LEU A 49 22.34 -11.70 -7.32
CA LEU A 49 22.40 -10.23 -7.20
C LEU A 49 21.03 -9.61 -7.52
N GLY A 50 20.36 -10.10 -8.56
CA GLY A 50 19.01 -9.66 -8.91
C GLY A 50 17.99 -9.92 -7.78
N GLU A 51 18.04 -11.08 -7.13
CA GLU A 51 17.16 -11.40 -5.99
C GLU A 51 17.53 -10.64 -4.71
N LEU A 52 18.81 -10.33 -4.48
CA LEU A 52 19.23 -9.45 -3.38
C LEU A 52 18.70 -8.03 -3.58
N GLY A 53 18.81 -7.48 -4.80
CA GLY A 53 18.22 -6.17 -5.12
C GLY A 53 16.70 -6.15 -4.90
N ARG A 54 15.99 -7.23 -5.28
CA ARG A 54 14.56 -7.38 -4.97
C ARG A 54 14.29 -7.41 -3.47
N ALA A 55 15.09 -8.14 -2.70
CA ALA A 55 14.94 -8.23 -1.26
C ALA A 55 15.12 -6.85 -0.60
N TYR A 56 16.12 -6.06 -1.02
CA TYR A 56 16.29 -4.70 -0.53
C TYR A 56 15.10 -3.78 -0.87
N ASN A 57 14.56 -3.83 -2.10
CA ASN A 57 13.34 -3.09 -2.45
C ASN A 57 12.14 -3.47 -1.58
N ASN A 58 11.99 -4.76 -1.26
CA ASN A 58 10.90 -5.25 -0.42
C ASN A 58 11.09 -4.93 1.08
N ASN A 59 12.23 -4.36 1.47
CA ASN A 59 12.58 -4.00 2.84
C ASN A 59 12.88 -2.49 2.97
N SER A 60 12.33 -1.68 2.07
CA SER A 60 12.52 -0.21 2.06
C SER A 60 13.99 0.23 2.13
N ASN A 61 14.86 -0.48 1.42
CA ASN A 61 16.31 -0.27 1.39
C ASN A 61 16.77 0.06 -0.05
N GLU A 62 16.14 1.05 -0.67
CA GLU A 62 16.27 1.41 -2.09
C GLU A 62 17.72 1.73 -2.48
N LYS A 63 18.45 2.40 -1.59
CA LYS A 63 19.86 2.77 -1.84
C LYS A 63 20.76 1.55 -1.98
N GLU A 64 20.57 0.53 -1.14
CA GLU A 64 21.31 -0.73 -1.26
C GLU A 64 20.80 -1.56 -2.44
N ALA A 65 19.49 -1.51 -2.75
CA ALA A 65 18.95 -2.13 -3.96
C ALA A 65 19.60 -1.56 -5.22
N ILE A 66 19.70 -0.24 -5.36
CA ILE A 66 20.37 0.42 -6.49
C ILE A 66 21.82 -0.01 -6.58
N LYS A 67 22.56 0.05 -5.47
CA LYS A 67 23.97 -0.35 -5.42
C LYS A 67 24.20 -1.79 -5.88
N VAL A 68 23.34 -2.73 -5.47
CA VAL A 68 23.43 -4.14 -5.89
C VAL A 68 23.01 -4.32 -7.35
N LEU A 69 21.91 -3.71 -7.77
CA LEU A 69 21.42 -3.86 -9.14
C LEU A 69 22.40 -3.25 -10.14
N GLU A 70 22.95 -2.07 -9.85
CA GLU A 70 23.92 -1.40 -10.72
C GLU A 70 25.27 -2.11 -10.79
N SER A 71 25.59 -3.02 -9.85
CA SER A 71 26.79 -3.85 -9.94
C SER A 71 26.70 -4.96 -10.99
N ILE A 72 25.51 -5.25 -11.53
CA ILE A 72 25.31 -6.22 -12.60
C ILE A 72 25.70 -5.57 -13.93
N ASP A 73 26.58 -6.20 -14.71
CA ASP A 73 26.99 -5.67 -16.02
C ASP A 73 25.81 -5.53 -16.99
N GLU A 74 25.87 -4.51 -17.87
CA GLU A 74 24.76 -4.17 -18.78
C GLU A 74 24.33 -5.34 -19.68
N GLU A 75 25.26 -6.21 -20.08
CA GLU A 75 24.97 -7.37 -20.93
C GLU A 75 24.02 -8.41 -20.28
N TYR A 76 23.88 -8.40 -18.95
CA TYR A 76 22.99 -9.31 -18.21
C TYR A 76 21.69 -8.65 -17.75
N ARG A 77 21.45 -7.37 -18.08
CA ARG A 77 20.27 -6.62 -17.62
C ARG A 77 19.07 -6.88 -18.52
N ASP A 78 18.10 -7.64 -18.01
CA ASP A 78 16.84 -7.92 -18.69
C ASP A 78 15.72 -6.96 -18.25
N ALA A 79 14.51 -7.15 -18.79
CA ALA A 79 13.34 -6.33 -18.44
C ALA A 79 13.03 -6.34 -16.92
N VAL A 80 13.28 -7.48 -16.25
CA VAL A 80 13.04 -7.62 -14.80
C VAL A 80 14.04 -6.77 -14.02
N TRP A 81 15.31 -6.74 -14.43
CA TRP A 81 16.32 -5.86 -13.86
C TRP A 81 15.92 -4.39 -14.00
N TYR A 82 15.50 -3.97 -15.20
CA TYR A 82 15.09 -2.58 -15.46
C TYR A 82 13.91 -2.15 -14.60
N TYR A 83 12.90 -3.02 -14.47
CA TYR A 83 11.78 -2.79 -13.56
C TYR A 83 12.24 -2.66 -12.10
N ARG A 84 13.05 -3.60 -11.58
CA ARG A 84 13.50 -3.58 -10.17
C ARG A 84 14.33 -2.34 -9.86
N CYS A 85 15.17 -1.93 -10.80
CA CYS A 85 15.98 -0.72 -10.64
C CYS A 85 15.12 0.54 -10.74
N ALA A 86 14.18 0.59 -11.68
CA ALA A 86 13.21 1.69 -11.80
C ALA A 86 12.38 1.85 -10.51
N TYR A 87 11.93 0.75 -9.91
CA TYR A 87 11.19 0.76 -8.65
C TYR A 87 12.02 1.43 -7.54
N ALA A 88 13.30 1.06 -7.39
CA ALA A 88 14.16 1.63 -6.36
C ALA A 88 14.34 3.16 -6.53
N TYR A 89 14.55 3.61 -7.77
CA TYR A 89 14.57 5.05 -8.06
C TYR A 89 13.21 5.74 -7.88
N GLY A 90 12.11 5.06 -8.21
CA GLY A 90 10.74 5.58 -8.03
C GLY A 90 10.37 5.75 -6.57
N ALA A 91 10.74 4.82 -5.71
CA ALA A 91 10.57 4.96 -4.26
C ALA A 91 11.37 6.16 -3.72
N LEU A 92 12.62 6.33 -4.14
CA LEU A 92 13.38 7.54 -3.78
C LEU A 92 12.75 8.84 -4.30
N VAL A 93 12.11 8.80 -5.48
CA VAL A 93 11.39 9.97 -6.01
C VAL A 93 10.19 10.32 -5.13
N LEU A 94 9.42 9.30 -4.75
CA LEU A 94 8.26 9.45 -3.88
C LEU A 94 8.66 10.03 -2.53
N ASP A 95 9.65 9.42 -1.87
CA ASP A 95 10.10 9.81 -0.53
C ASP A 95 10.65 11.24 -0.48
N ASN A 96 11.40 11.65 -1.51
CA ASN A 96 11.99 12.99 -1.56
C ASN A 96 11.08 14.02 -2.22
N SER A 97 9.89 13.64 -2.70
CA SER A 97 9.01 14.49 -3.50
C SER A 97 9.73 15.13 -4.70
N ASP A 98 10.62 14.36 -5.34
CA ASP A 98 11.51 14.81 -6.40
C ASP A 98 10.70 15.13 -7.68
N GLY A 99 10.69 16.39 -8.09
CA GLY A 99 9.95 16.82 -9.29
C GLY A 99 10.54 16.29 -10.61
N TYR A 100 9.81 16.50 -11.71
CA TYR A 100 10.12 15.97 -13.05
C TYR A 100 11.59 16.14 -13.49
N THR A 101 12.18 17.31 -13.24
CA THR A 101 13.53 17.66 -13.70
C THR A 101 14.65 17.11 -12.81
N SER A 102 14.32 16.45 -11.71
CA SER A 102 15.32 15.84 -10.81
C SER A 102 16.08 14.71 -11.50
N ASN A 103 17.34 14.51 -11.10
CA ASN A 103 18.16 13.43 -11.64
C ASN A 103 17.57 12.05 -11.34
N THR A 104 16.96 11.88 -10.15
CA THR A 104 16.33 10.65 -9.69
C THR A 104 15.13 10.29 -10.55
N MET A 105 14.21 11.24 -10.78
CA MET A 105 13.05 11.05 -11.67
C MET A 105 13.48 10.74 -13.09
N GLN A 106 14.42 11.51 -13.64
CA GLN A 106 14.90 11.29 -15.00
C GLN A 106 15.57 9.92 -15.15
N GLN A 107 16.25 9.43 -14.12
CA GLN A 107 16.81 8.08 -14.12
C GLN A 107 15.72 7.01 -14.03
N MET A 108 14.72 7.18 -13.17
CA MET A 108 13.55 6.30 -13.09
C MET A 108 12.87 6.19 -14.45
N LEU A 109 12.55 7.30 -15.11
CA LEU A 109 11.86 7.31 -16.41
C LEU A 109 12.67 6.62 -17.51
N ARG A 110 14.00 6.83 -17.57
CA ARG A 110 14.88 6.11 -18.51
C ARG A 110 14.84 4.59 -18.28
N LEU A 111 14.85 4.16 -17.02
CA LEU A 111 14.78 2.74 -16.66
C LEU A 111 13.42 2.15 -17.01
N VAL A 112 12.32 2.87 -16.75
CA VAL A 112 10.97 2.47 -17.13
C VAL A 112 10.83 2.36 -18.65
N ASP A 113 11.28 3.35 -19.43
CA ASP A 113 11.20 3.31 -20.90
C ASP A 113 11.91 2.06 -21.46
N LYS A 114 13.16 1.82 -21.03
CA LYS A 114 13.91 0.64 -21.48
C LYS A 114 13.29 -0.67 -20.99
N GLY A 115 12.77 -0.69 -19.75
CA GLY A 115 12.04 -1.83 -19.19
C GLY A 115 10.78 -2.20 -19.99
N VAL A 116 9.95 -1.21 -20.33
CA VAL A 116 8.74 -1.39 -21.14
C VAL A 116 9.06 -1.92 -22.54
N ARG A 117 10.11 -1.39 -23.19
CA ARG A 117 10.57 -1.87 -24.51
C ARG A 117 10.97 -3.33 -24.44
N LEU A 118 11.88 -3.69 -23.52
CA LEU A 118 12.36 -5.07 -23.36
C LEU A 118 11.24 -6.04 -22.95
N ALA A 119 10.35 -5.63 -22.04
CA ALA A 119 9.21 -6.45 -21.64
C ALA A 119 8.25 -6.70 -22.81
N THR A 120 8.04 -5.69 -23.67
CA THR A 120 7.21 -5.84 -24.87
C THR A 120 7.85 -6.82 -25.87
N GLU A 121 9.15 -6.70 -26.14
CA GLU A 121 9.88 -7.61 -27.02
C GLU A 121 9.86 -9.06 -26.52
N ALA A 122 10.03 -9.24 -25.20
CA ALA A 122 10.02 -10.54 -24.55
C ALA A 122 8.61 -11.09 -24.25
N LYS A 123 7.54 -10.33 -24.55
CA LYS A 123 6.13 -10.67 -24.25
C LYS A 123 5.89 -10.93 -22.76
N LEU A 124 6.49 -10.11 -21.90
CA LEU A 124 6.36 -10.15 -20.45
C LEU A 124 5.33 -9.10 -19.99
N ASP A 125 4.05 -9.38 -20.22
CA ASP A 125 2.95 -8.43 -19.94
C ASP A 125 2.87 -8.01 -18.45
N ASP A 126 3.21 -8.91 -17.53
CA ASP A 126 3.25 -8.62 -16.09
C ASP A 126 4.36 -7.61 -15.78
N ILE A 127 5.57 -7.83 -16.31
CA ILE A 127 6.72 -6.91 -16.10
C ILE A 127 6.44 -5.55 -16.74
N LYS A 128 5.83 -5.53 -17.92
CA LYS A 128 5.38 -4.29 -18.55
C LYS A 128 4.39 -3.53 -17.67
N SER A 129 3.44 -4.24 -17.06
CA SER A 129 2.47 -3.65 -16.14
C SER A 129 3.16 -3.09 -14.88
N TYR A 130 4.13 -3.82 -14.31
CA TYR A 130 4.89 -3.35 -13.16
C TYR A 130 5.72 -2.10 -13.46
N CYS A 131 6.29 -1.97 -14.67
CA CYS A 131 6.92 -0.72 -15.10
C CYS A 131 5.93 0.46 -15.10
N PHE A 132 4.68 0.26 -15.53
CA PHE A 132 3.65 1.30 -15.47
C PHE A 132 3.18 1.59 -14.05
N GLU A 133 3.21 0.62 -13.14
CA GLU A 133 2.92 0.85 -11.73
C GLU A 133 3.99 1.75 -11.06
N VAL A 134 5.24 1.72 -11.52
CA VAL A 134 6.26 2.70 -11.10
C VAL A 134 5.90 4.13 -11.57
N ILE A 135 5.30 4.28 -12.75
CA ILE A 135 4.75 5.58 -13.20
C ILE A 135 3.55 5.98 -12.34
N ASP A 136 2.62 5.05 -12.06
CA ASP A 136 1.47 5.31 -11.17
C ASP A 136 1.95 5.84 -9.80
N MET A 137 3.03 5.26 -9.26
CA MET A 137 3.66 5.64 -7.98
C MET A 137 4.17 7.08 -7.98
N CYS A 138 4.82 7.52 -9.06
CA CYS A 138 5.44 8.84 -9.16
C CYS A 138 4.59 9.89 -9.91
N TYR A 139 3.34 9.55 -10.24
CA TYR A 139 2.53 10.33 -11.19
C TYR A 139 2.31 11.78 -10.74
N LEU A 140 2.18 12.01 -9.44
CA LEU A 140 1.96 13.36 -8.89
C LEU A 140 3.20 14.27 -8.99
N GLN A 141 4.39 13.68 -9.00
CA GLN A 141 5.67 14.37 -9.12
C GLN A 141 6.07 14.60 -10.59
N MET A 142 5.40 13.94 -11.53
CA MET A 142 5.67 14.04 -12.96
C MET A 142 5.01 15.26 -13.61
N ASP A 143 5.77 15.92 -14.50
CA ASP A 143 5.22 16.81 -15.52
C ASP A 143 4.90 15.95 -16.75
N PHE A 144 3.65 15.50 -16.84
CA PHE A 144 3.24 14.56 -17.89
C PHE A 144 3.27 15.19 -19.28
N GLU A 145 3.03 16.50 -19.41
CA GLU A 145 3.12 17.20 -20.69
C GLU A 145 4.55 17.19 -21.22
N THR A 146 5.52 17.49 -20.36
CA THR A 146 6.94 17.39 -20.72
C THR A 146 7.34 15.92 -20.97
N CYS A 147 6.84 14.98 -20.16
CA CYS A 147 7.09 13.55 -20.34
C CYS A 147 6.61 13.01 -21.69
N GLU A 148 5.47 13.48 -22.20
CA GLU A 148 4.95 13.11 -23.53
C GLU A 148 5.87 13.57 -24.66
N VAL A 149 6.60 14.68 -24.48
CA VAL A 149 7.59 15.16 -25.44
C VAL A 149 8.88 14.35 -25.38
N ASP A 150 9.36 14.06 -24.17
CA ASP A 150 10.63 13.35 -23.95
C ASP A 150 10.53 11.84 -24.25
N TYR A 151 9.39 11.22 -23.91
CA TYR A 151 9.14 9.78 -24.05
C TYR A 151 7.77 9.48 -24.70
N PRO A 152 7.56 9.88 -25.98
CA PRO A 152 6.25 9.78 -26.63
C PRO A 152 5.72 8.34 -26.70
N ASP A 153 6.59 7.36 -26.98
CA ASP A 153 6.20 5.95 -27.05
C ASP A 153 5.80 5.38 -25.67
N LEU A 154 6.54 5.75 -24.62
CA LEU A 154 6.25 5.33 -23.25
C LEU A 154 4.90 5.88 -22.80
N CYS A 155 4.68 7.19 -22.99
CA CYS A 155 3.42 7.83 -22.59
C CYS A 155 2.23 7.30 -23.39
N ALA A 156 2.39 7.01 -24.68
CA ALA A 156 1.35 6.35 -25.47
C ALA A 156 0.99 4.97 -24.90
N ALA A 157 1.99 4.14 -24.60
CA ALA A 157 1.78 2.82 -24.03
C ALA A 157 1.16 2.88 -22.61
N TYR A 158 1.58 3.84 -21.78
CA TYR A 158 1.01 4.07 -20.45
C TYR A 158 -0.46 4.52 -20.54
N ASN A 159 -0.79 5.43 -21.46
CA ASN A 159 -2.17 5.88 -21.68
C ASN A 159 -3.09 4.71 -22.09
N GLU A 160 -2.62 3.78 -22.91
CA GLU A 160 -3.35 2.55 -23.23
C GLU A 160 -3.58 1.68 -21.98
N TYR A 161 -2.53 1.46 -21.18
CA TYR A 161 -2.63 0.74 -19.91
C TYR A 161 -3.67 1.36 -18.96
N VAL A 162 -3.66 2.68 -18.79
CA VAL A 162 -4.64 3.40 -17.96
C VAL A 162 -6.07 3.23 -18.50
N ALA A 163 -6.25 3.30 -19.83
CA ALA A 163 -7.54 3.10 -20.46
C ALA A 163 -8.07 1.67 -20.25
N GLU A 164 -7.21 0.66 -20.33
CA GLU A 164 -7.56 -0.73 -20.04
C GLU A 164 -7.90 -0.96 -18.57
N LYS A 165 -7.10 -0.41 -17.64
CA LYS A 165 -7.36 -0.44 -16.19
C LYS A 165 -8.72 0.17 -15.87
N LYS A 166 -9.07 1.30 -16.48
CA LYS A 166 -10.41 1.94 -16.39
C LYS A 166 -11.53 1.06 -16.95
N LYS A 167 -11.31 0.41 -18.11
CA LYS A 167 -12.28 -0.54 -18.69
C LYS A 167 -12.51 -1.76 -17.79
N LYS A 168 -11.45 -2.33 -17.21
CA LYS A 168 -11.53 -3.45 -16.26
C LYS A 168 -12.32 -3.06 -15.01
N ARG A 169 -12.04 -1.89 -14.42
CA ARG A 169 -12.80 -1.35 -13.27
C ARG A 169 -14.28 -1.19 -13.57
N LYS A 170 -14.65 -0.65 -14.74
CA LYS A 170 -16.05 -0.50 -15.18
C LYS A 170 -16.77 -1.83 -15.45
N LYS A 171 -16.03 -2.91 -15.70
CA LYS A 171 -16.57 -4.25 -15.97
C LYS A 171 -16.75 -5.12 -14.72
N ARG A 172 -16.19 -4.72 -13.56
CA ARG A 172 -16.41 -5.43 -12.29
C ARG A 172 -17.91 -5.53 -12.03
N LYS A 173 -18.41 -6.75 -11.92
CA LYS A 173 -19.84 -6.96 -11.69
C LYS A 173 -20.10 -6.72 -10.22
N VAL A 174 -21.12 -5.93 -9.91
CA VAL A 174 -21.59 -5.78 -8.54
C VAL A 174 -22.67 -6.83 -8.33
N VAL A 175 -22.38 -7.84 -7.52
CA VAL A 175 -23.29 -8.96 -7.26
C VAL A 175 -23.92 -8.82 -5.87
N PRO A 176 -25.25 -9.02 -5.75
CA PRO A 176 -25.90 -9.04 -4.46
C PRO A 176 -25.51 -10.32 -3.70
N ARG A 177 -25.10 -10.15 -2.44
CA ARG A 177 -24.77 -11.23 -1.51
C ARG A 177 -25.64 -11.09 -0.27
N HIS A 178 -26.38 -12.15 0.04
CA HIS A 178 -27.11 -12.25 1.30
C HIS A 178 -26.21 -12.88 2.36
N ARG A 179 -26.25 -12.35 3.58
CA ARG A 179 -25.44 -12.80 4.70
C ARG A 179 -26.22 -12.65 5.99
N THR A 180 -26.10 -13.68 6.82
CA THR A 180 -26.49 -13.66 8.22
C THR A 180 -25.22 -13.85 9.06
N ILE A 181 -25.03 -13.00 10.05
CA ILE A 181 -23.97 -13.03 11.06
C ILE A 181 -24.67 -13.20 12.42
N THR A 182 -24.32 -14.26 13.13
CA THR A 182 -24.95 -14.62 14.41
C THR A 182 -23.99 -14.42 15.58
N VAL A 183 -24.52 -14.35 16.80
CA VAL A 183 -23.71 -14.29 18.02
C VAL A 183 -22.74 -15.47 18.12
N GLU A 184 -23.20 -16.69 17.80
CA GLU A 184 -22.36 -17.90 17.86
C GLU A 184 -21.19 -17.82 16.87
N GLU A 185 -21.42 -17.29 15.67
CA GLU A 185 -20.36 -17.06 14.68
C GLU A 185 -19.37 -16.01 15.16
N ILE A 186 -19.84 -14.87 15.68
CA ILE A 186 -18.98 -13.80 16.20
C ILE A 186 -18.10 -14.29 17.34
N GLN A 187 -18.63 -15.13 18.23
CA GLN A 187 -17.89 -15.67 19.37
C GLN A 187 -16.83 -16.72 18.99
N THR A 188 -16.86 -17.24 17.76
CA THR A 188 -15.99 -18.35 17.32
C THR A 188 -15.05 -17.99 16.19
N THR A 189 -15.22 -16.82 15.57
CA THR A 189 -14.41 -16.35 14.45
C THR A 189 -13.32 -15.41 14.93
N ASP A 190 -12.07 -15.69 14.57
CA ASP A 190 -10.96 -14.74 14.74
C ASP A 190 -10.87 -13.76 13.53
N ASP A 191 -11.81 -13.84 12.59
CA ASP A 191 -11.82 -13.04 11.36
C ASP A 191 -12.85 -11.91 11.43
N VAL A 192 -12.45 -10.77 11.98
CA VAL A 192 -13.29 -9.56 12.07
C VAL A 192 -13.65 -9.00 10.69
N TRP A 193 -12.88 -9.30 9.63
CA TRP A 193 -13.27 -8.91 8.28
C TRP A 193 -14.62 -9.52 7.89
N THR A 194 -14.90 -10.77 8.25
CA THR A 194 -16.20 -11.40 7.92
C THR A 194 -17.38 -10.72 8.60
N ILE A 195 -17.14 -10.06 9.75
CA ILE A 195 -18.12 -9.28 10.48
C ILE A 195 -18.27 -7.90 9.82
N ASN A 196 -17.16 -7.29 9.43
CA ASN A 196 -17.13 -5.93 8.87
C ASN A 196 -17.51 -5.83 7.37
N GLU A 197 -17.37 -6.92 6.61
CA GLU A 197 -17.57 -6.97 5.16
C GLU A 197 -18.90 -6.32 4.69
N PRO A 198 -20.07 -6.56 5.33
CA PRO A 198 -21.32 -5.93 4.91
C PRO A 198 -21.28 -4.40 5.00
N MET A 199 -20.66 -3.84 6.06
CA MET A 199 -20.52 -2.40 6.24
C MET A 199 -19.53 -1.82 5.23
N TYR A 200 -18.36 -2.46 5.08
CA TYR A 200 -17.29 -2.03 4.18
C TYR A 200 -17.77 -1.82 2.74
N TRP A 201 -18.66 -2.70 2.26
CA TRP A 201 -19.18 -2.63 0.89
C TRP A 201 -20.47 -1.81 0.73
N THR A 202 -21.13 -1.45 1.83
CA THR A 202 -22.43 -0.74 1.77
C THR A 202 -22.28 0.75 2.07
N ILE A 203 -21.44 1.11 3.04
CA ILE A 203 -21.28 2.49 3.50
C ILE A 203 -20.54 3.32 2.44
N ASN A 204 -21.10 4.45 2.06
CA ASN A 204 -20.61 5.31 0.98
C ASN A 204 -19.75 6.46 1.52
N ILE A 205 -18.44 6.39 1.32
CA ILE A 205 -17.49 7.46 1.66
C ILE A 205 -17.16 8.39 0.49
N TYR A 206 -17.71 8.14 -0.70
CA TYR A 206 -17.37 8.89 -1.92
C TYR A 206 -18.35 10.04 -2.21
N GLY A 207 -19.47 10.08 -1.49
CA GLY A 207 -20.48 11.13 -1.58
C GLY A 207 -20.28 12.25 -0.54
N SER A 208 -21.35 12.97 -0.27
CA SER A 208 -21.44 13.93 0.83
C SER A 208 -21.48 13.24 2.20
N TYR A 209 -21.34 14.01 3.28
CA TYR A 209 -21.54 13.49 4.64
C TYR A 209 -22.97 12.96 4.85
N ASP A 210 -23.97 13.58 4.21
CA ASP A 210 -25.35 13.06 4.23
C ASP A 210 -25.45 11.69 3.54
N ASP A 211 -24.73 11.47 2.43
CA ASP A 211 -24.69 10.16 1.76
C ASP A 211 -24.02 9.10 2.63
N TYR A 212 -22.94 9.48 3.35
CA TYR A 212 -22.27 8.62 4.33
C TYR A 212 -23.24 8.19 5.44
N ILE A 213 -23.93 9.14 6.07
CA ILE A 213 -24.90 8.85 7.12
C ILE A 213 -26.10 8.05 6.59
N GLU A 214 -26.63 8.39 5.41
CA GLU A 214 -27.76 7.69 4.80
C GLU A 214 -27.43 6.23 4.51
N SER A 215 -26.27 5.96 3.91
CA SER A 215 -25.82 4.61 3.58
C SER A 215 -25.49 3.77 4.81
N ALA A 216 -25.15 4.39 5.94
CA ALA A 216 -24.88 3.71 7.20
C ALA A 216 -26.13 3.36 8.02
N LYS A 217 -27.31 3.93 7.71
CA LYS A 217 -28.57 3.70 8.45
C LYS A 217 -28.99 2.24 8.67
N PRO A 218 -28.69 1.28 7.77
CA PRO A 218 -29.05 -0.11 8.00
C PRO A 218 -28.26 -0.80 9.12
N PHE A 219 -27.18 -0.19 9.60
CA PHE A 219 -26.25 -0.77 10.57
C PHE A 219 -26.40 -0.15 11.96
N THR A 220 -25.98 -0.88 12.98
CA THR A 220 -25.86 -0.35 14.34
C THR A 220 -24.76 0.71 14.40
N LEU A 221 -24.77 1.51 15.46
CA LEU A 221 -23.73 2.51 15.67
C LEU A 221 -22.35 1.84 15.84
N GLU A 222 -22.32 0.73 16.55
CA GLU A 222 -21.12 -0.07 16.81
C GLU A 222 -20.58 -0.73 15.55
N GLN A 223 -21.45 -1.23 14.66
CA GLN A 223 -21.05 -1.71 13.33
C GLN A 223 -20.45 -0.59 12.48
N ARG A 224 -21.02 0.62 12.52
CA ARG A 224 -20.48 1.79 11.83
C ARG A 224 -19.11 2.19 12.38
N TYR A 225 -18.95 2.18 13.69
CA TYR A 225 -17.67 2.45 14.37
C TYR A 225 -16.60 1.41 14.01
N LEU A 226 -16.92 0.11 14.05
CA LEU A 226 -15.99 -0.95 13.64
C LEU A 226 -15.48 -0.71 12.22
N ASN A 227 -16.37 -0.34 11.29
CA ASN A 227 -15.99 -0.06 9.91
C ASN A 227 -15.15 1.22 9.78
N ALA A 228 -15.48 2.29 10.50
CA ALA A 228 -14.72 3.53 10.51
C ALA A 228 -13.29 3.32 11.06
N ILE A 229 -13.14 2.53 12.13
CA ILE A 229 -11.83 2.12 12.68
C ILE A 229 -11.05 1.30 11.64
N SER A 230 -11.70 0.30 11.01
CA SER A 230 -11.07 -0.54 9.98
C SER A 230 -10.52 0.29 8.82
N TRP A 231 -11.29 1.28 8.36
CA TRP A 231 -10.86 2.21 7.31
C TRP A 231 -9.76 3.16 7.76
N TYR A 232 -9.81 3.67 8.99
CA TYR A 232 -8.74 4.48 9.57
C TYR A 232 -7.42 3.71 9.58
N PHE A 233 -7.39 2.49 10.10
CA PHE A 233 -6.19 1.67 10.11
C PHE A 233 -5.73 1.27 8.70
N ALA A 234 -6.65 0.95 7.78
CA ALA A 234 -6.27 0.61 6.41
C ALA A 234 -5.56 1.75 5.69
N GLU A 235 -6.00 3.00 5.89
CA GLU A 235 -5.37 4.16 5.25
C GLU A 235 -4.05 4.53 5.94
N VAL A 236 -4.01 4.57 7.28
CA VAL A 236 -2.80 4.94 8.01
C VAL A 236 -1.68 3.93 7.79
N ASN A 237 -1.97 2.63 7.85
CA ASN A 237 -0.97 1.58 7.55
C ASN A 237 -0.50 1.59 6.09
N ASN A 238 -1.23 2.23 5.17
CA ASN A 238 -0.85 2.28 3.76
C ASN A 238 -0.11 3.57 3.37
N GLY A 239 -0.40 4.70 4.01
CA GLY A 239 0.21 5.99 3.65
C GLY A 239 0.12 7.06 4.74
N GLY A 240 0.01 6.64 6.00
CA GLY A 240 -0.04 7.51 7.17
C GLY A 240 -1.35 8.27 7.35
N HIS A 241 -1.41 9.09 8.40
CA HIS A 241 -2.49 10.03 8.64
C HIS A 241 -2.66 11.00 7.47
N HIS A 242 -1.57 11.30 6.74
CA HIS A 242 -1.64 12.04 5.48
C HIS A 242 -2.64 11.41 4.51
N GLN A 243 -2.45 10.12 4.20
CA GLN A 243 -3.33 9.43 3.25
C GLN A 243 -4.77 9.38 3.77
N PHE A 244 -4.96 9.10 5.07
CA PHE A 244 -6.30 9.05 5.68
C PHE A 244 -7.08 10.35 5.49
N PHE A 245 -6.48 11.51 5.80
CA PHE A 245 -7.15 12.80 5.66
C PHE A 245 -7.22 13.29 4.20
N TYR A 246 -6.25 12.93 3.36
CA TYR A 246 -6.23 13.27 1.94
C TYR A 246 -7.30 12.52 1.13
N ASN A 247 -7.57 11.26 1.47
CA ASN A 247 -8.53 10.44 0.76
C ASN A 247 -9.98 10.71 1.18
N SER A 248 -10.92 10.14 0.41
CA SER A 248 -12.35 10.17 0.75
C SER A 248 -12.63 9.59 2.14
N THR A 249 -11.80 8.64 2.56
CA THR A 249 -11.89 7.93 3.84
C THR A 249 -11.86 8.86 5.06
N GLY A 250 -11.17 10.00 4.98
CA GLY A 250 -11.16 10.99 6.06
C GLY A 250 -12.54 11.51 6.49
N ILE A 251 -13.60 11.27 5.70
CA ILE A 251 -14.98 11.57 6.08
C ILE A 251 -15.44 10.83 7.36
N VAL A 252 -14.80 9.72 7.73
CA VAL A 252 -15.20 8.88 8.87
C VAL A 252 -14.49 9.24 10.19
N TRP A 253 -13.68 10.31 10.21
CA TRP A 253 -12.78 10.60 11.34
C TRP A 253 -13.50 10.70 12.70
N GLU A 254 -14.70 11.29 12.76
CA GLU A 254 -15.47 11.39 14.01
C GLU A 254 -15.92 10.01 14.50
N ASP A 255 -16.41 9.16 13.59
CA ASP A 255 -16.85 7.81 13.92
C ASP A 255 -15.66 6.91 14.29
N ALA A 256 -14.51 7.07 13.63
CA ALA A 256 -13.29 6.38 14.00
C ALA A 256 -12.87 6.78 15.42
N LEU A 257 -12.79 8.08 15.71
CA LEU A 257 -12.42 8.58 17.04
C LEU A 257 -13.40 8.11 18.13
N ALA A 258 -14.71 8.23 17.89
CA ALA A 258 -15.73 7.77 18.83
C ALA A 258 -15.68 6.25 19.04
N GLY A 259 -15.45 5.50 17.96
CA GLY A 259 -15.27 4.05 18.00
C GLY A 259 -14.07 3.63 18.82
N LEU A 260 -12.89 4.22 18.59
CA LEU A 260 -11.67 3.92 19.35
C LEU A 260 -11.90 4.14 20.86
N ARG A 261 -12.62 5.20 21.25
CA ARG A 261 -13.01 5.46 22.66
C ARG A 261 -13.97 4.41 23.21
N LEU A 262 -14.96 4.00 22.41
CA LEU A 262 -15.93 2.99 22.81
C LEU A 262 -15.22 1.64 23.04
N PHE A 263 -14.31 1.29 22.14
CA PHE A 263 -13.58 0.01 22.10
C PHE A 263 -12.37 -0.01 23.06
N LYS A 264 -12.22 1.02 23.91
CA LYS A 264 -11.15 1.14 24.92
C LYS A 264 -9.73 1.20 24.34
N MET A 265 -9.61 1.72 23.12
CA MET A 265 -8.35 1.98 22.44
C MET A 265 -7.85 3.39 22.76
N ASP A 266 -7.71 3.70 24.05
CA ASP A 266 -7.51 5.09 24.51
C ASP A 266 -6.23 5.72 23.95
N ILE A 267 -5.15 4.94 23.81
CA ILE A 267 -3.88 5.42 23.23
C ILE A 267 -4.08 5.86 21.77
N LEU A 268 -4.74 5.02 20.95
CA LEU A 268 -4.99 5.32 19.53
C LEU A 268 -5.98 6.48 19.38
N ALA A 269 -6.99 6.53 20.25
CA ALA A 269 -7.94 7.63 20.25
C ALA A 269 -7.31 8.96 20.69
N ASP A 270 -6.41 8.95 21.69
CA ASP A 270 -5.62 10.13 22.09
C ASP A 270 -4.68 10.57 20.96
N ASN A 271 -4.10 9.61 20.25
CA ASN A 271 -3.24 9.87 19.11
C ASN A 271 -4.01 10.57 17.99
N LEU A 272 -5.12 9.99 17.52
CA LEU A 272 -5.98 10.58 16.49
C LEU A 272 -6.54 11.95 16.93
N GLN A 273 -6.99 12.08 18.18
CA GLN A 273 -7.44 13.37 18.73
C GLN A 273 -6.33 14.43 18.64
N SER A 274 -5.09 14.07 18.98
CA SER A 274 -3.97 15.02 18.90
C SER A 274 -3.69 15.51 17.47
N VAL A 275 -3.93 14.66 16.46
CA VAL A 275 -3.84 15.05 15.05
C VAL A 275 -4.98 15.99 14.67
N ILE A 276 -6.21 15.72 15.12
CA ILE A 276 -7.37 16.60 14.89
C ILE A 276 -7.18 17.96 15.57
N ASP A 277 -6.65 17.96 16.79
CA ASP A 277 -6.35 19.18 17.56
C ASP A 277 -5.29 20.03 16.88
N TYR A 278 -4.29 19.40 16.24
CA TYR A 278 -3.30 20.09 15.42
C TYR A 278 -3.95 20.89 14.29
N PHE A 279 -5.03 20.37 13.69
CA PHE A 279 -5.82 21.05 12.66
C PHE A 279 -6.92 21.97 13.21
N GLY A 280 -6.83 22.36 14.48
CA GLY A 280 -7.78 23.30 15.11
C GLY A 280 -9.01 22.63 15.72
N GLY A 281 -8.96 21.31 15.96
CA GLY A 281 -9.97 20.56 16.69
C GLY A 281 -11.14 20.05 15.84
N SER A 282 -11.12 20.30 14.52
CA SER A 282 -12.10 19.77 13.58
C SER A 282 -11.53 19.74 12.18
N VAL A 283 -11.85 18.69 11.43
CA VAL A 283 -11.45 18.52 10.03
C VAL A 283 -12.72 18.48 9.15
N PRO A 284 -12.78 19.20 8.01
CA PRO A 284 -13.94 19.16 7.12
C PRO A 284 -14.32 17.75 6.65
N PHE A 285 -15.61 17.48 6.47
CA PHE A 285 -16.08 16.22 5.87
C PHE A 285 -15.99 16.23 4.35
N ASP A 286 -16.11 17.40 3.73
CA ASP A 286 -15.88 17.55 2.30
C ASP A 286 -14.39 17.42 1.99
N ARG A 287 -14.06 16.65 0.96
CA ARG A 287 -12.68 16.32 0.61
C ARG A 287 -11.93 17.52 0.04
N GLU A 288 -12.57 18.33 -0.80
CA GLU A 288 -11.93 19.51 -1.38
C GLU A 288 -11.68 20.57 -0.29
N GLU A 289 -12.62 20.72 0.64
CA GLU A 289 -12.43 21.56 1.83
C GLU A 289 -11.27 21.03 2.69
N ARG A 290 -11.17 19.71 2.94
CA ARG A 290 -9.98 19.15 3.61
C ARG A 290 -8.70 19.51 2.86
N TRP A 291 -8.65 19.35 1.55
CA TRP A 291 -7.44 19.69 0.80
C TRP A 291 -6.99 21.13 0.96
N THR A 292 -7.90 22.08 1.23
CA THR A 292 -7.50 23.46 1.51
C THR A 292 -6.67 23.59 2.78
N ILE A 293 -6.95 22.80 3.81
CA ILE A 293 -6.15 22.76 5.04
C ILE A 293 -4.92 21.83 4.92
N LEU A 294 -4.95 20.86 4.00
CA LEU A 294 -3.80 19.99 3.72
C LEU A 294 -2.72 20.65 2.86
N LYS A 295 -3.07 21.63 2.03
CA LYS A 295 -2.12 22.32 1.13
C LYS A 295 -1.00 23.07 1.85
N ASP A 296 -1.22 23.42 3.11
CA ASP A 296 -0.24 24.12 3.94
C ASP A 296 0.65 23.15 4.74
N TRP A 297 0.63 21.85 4.41
CA TRP A 297 1.49 20.87 5.05
C TRP A 297 2.94 21.03 4.57
N ASP A 298 3.76 21.55 5.46
CA ASP A 298 5.20 21.64 5.31
C ASP A 298 5.90 20.48 6.03
N ASP A 299 7.24 20.48 5.98
CA ASP A 299 8.08 19.46 6.61
C ASP A 299 7.77 19.31 8.11
N GLU A 300 7.34 20.37 8.81
CA GLU A 300 6.98 20.30 10.24
C GLU A 300 5.69 19.49 10.45
N VAL A 301 4.72 19.62 9.55
CA VAL A 301 3.49 18.82 9.60
C VAL A 301 3.79 17.35 9.31
N PHE A 302 4.60 17.04 8.29
CA PHE A 302 4.98 15.66 8.00
C PHE A 302 5.77 15.04 9.15
N ASP A 303 6.77 15.73 9.70
CA ASP A 303 7.52 15.29 10.87
C ASP A 303 6.64 15.07 12.11
N PHE A 304 5.55 15.84 12.24
CA PHE A 304 4.56 15.63 13.30
C PHE A 304 3.75 14.37 13.05
N LEU A 305 3.25 14.15 11.82
CA LEU A 305 2.41 13.02 11.46
C LEU A 305 3.16 11.70 11.45
N ASP A 306 4.41 11.66 11.01
CA ASP A 306 5.24 10.45 11.03
C ASP A 306 5.31 9.85 12.45
N LYS A 307 5.48 10.71 13.46
CA LYS A 307 5.48 10.28 14.87
C LYS A 307 4.12 9.76 15.35
N LYS A 308 3.03 10.16 14.69
CA LYS A 308 1.66 9.73 14.99
C LYS A 308 1.32 8.45 14.24
N ASP A 309 1.88 8.28 13.06
CA ASP A 309 1.81 7.07 12.25
C ASP A 309 2.48 5.91 12.99
N ASP A 310 3.66 6.13 13.57
CA ASP A 310 4.38 5.12 14.38
C ASP A 310 3.50 4.50 15.49
N VAL A 311 2.67 5.31 16.17
CA VAL A 311 1.76 4.82 17.23
C VAL A 311 0.72 3.83 16.68
N VAL A 312 0.29 4.01 15.43
CA VAL A 312 -0.62 3.09 14.75
C VAL A 312 0.14 1.89 14.19
N TYR A 313 1.37 2.06 13.73
CA TYR A 313 2.20 0.98 13.21
C TYR A 313 2.65 -0.01 14.29
N GLU A 314 2.86 0.47 15.51
CA GLU A 314 3.18 -0.37 16.67
C GLU A 314 1.97 -1.12 17.23
N TYR A 315 0.76 -0.86 16.71
CA TYR A 315 -0.45 -1.52 17.18
C TYR A 315 -0.56 -2.96 16.67
N ASP A 316 -0.81 -3.91 17.58
CA ASP A 316 -0.81 -5.35 17.32
C ASP A 316 -2.19 -5.95 16.98
N GLY A 317 -3.24 -5.13 16.85
CA GLY A 317 -4.55 -5.55 16.33
C GLY A 317 -5.47 -6.29 17.31
N ILE A 318 -5.28 -6.14 18.62
CA ILE A 318 -5.96 -6.98 19.63
C ILE A 318 -7.33 -6.43 20.13
N TYR A 319 -7.60 -5.15 19.98
CA TYR A 319 -8.66 -4.46 20.75
C TYR A 319 -10.02 -4.48 20.03
N GLU A 320 -10.08 -4.41 18.70
CA GLU A 320 -11.33 -4.55 17.95
C GLU A 320 -11.90 -5.95 18.18
N ASP A 321 -11.05 -6.97 18.03
CA ASP A 321 -11.38 -8.37 18.26
C ASP A 321 -11.93 -8.55 19.67
N THR A 322 -11.23 -8.01 20.69
CA THR A 322 -11.68 -8.11 22.09
C THR A 322 -13.08 -7.52 22.29
N PHE A 323 -13.33 -6.30 21.82
CA PHE A 323 -14.62 -5.65 22.01
C PHE A 323 -15.76 -6.37 21.28
N VAL A 324 -15.51 -6.81 20.04
CA VAL A 324 -16.48 -7.54 19.23
C VAL A 324 -16.88 -8.87 19.89
N HIS A 325 -15.93 -9.58 20.49
CA HIS A 325 -16.17 -10.84 21.21
C HIS A 325 -16.85 -10.64 22.57
N GLU A 326 -16.60 -9.54 23.27
CA GLU A 326 -17.27 -9.19 24.53
C GLU A 326 -18.73 -8.73 24.31
N HIS A 327 -19.02 -8.15 23.14
CA HIS A 327 -20.33 -7.59 22.80
C HIS A 327 -20.91 -8.09 21.46
N PRO A 328 -20.99 -9.42 21.23
CA PRO A 328 -21.36 -10.00 19.94
C PRO A 328 -22.78 -9.63 19.50
N GLU A 329 -23.68 -9.33 20.45
CA GLU A 329 -25.04 -8.90 20.16
C GLU A 329 -25.13 -7.56 19.39
N LEU A 330 -24.09 -6.72 19.47
CA LEU A 330 -24.04 -5.42 18.79
C LEU A 330 -23.64 -5.53 17.31
N PHE A 331 -23.12 -6.69 16.90
CA PHE A 331 -22.55 -6.92 15.57
C PHE A 331 -23.32 -7.95 14.72
N VAL A 332 -24.46 -8.45 15.20
CA VAL A 332 -25.33 -9.32 14.41
C VAL A 332 -25.85 -8.62 13.16
N PHE A 333 -25.99 -9.35 12.06
CA PHE A 333 -26.45 -8.82 10.78
C PHE A 333 -27.30 -9.85 10.06
N ASP A 334 -28.38 -9.42 9.42
CA ASP A 334 -29.13 -10.26 8.49
C ASP A 334 -29.62 -9.38 7.33
N GLY A 335 -29.00 -9.53 6.16
CA GLY A 335 -29.26 -8.60 5.07
C GLY A 335 -28.56 -8.94 3.77
N THR A 336 -28.81 -8.12 2.76
CA THR A 336 -28.18 -8.23 1.44
C THR A 336 -27.35 -6.99 1.17
N TYR A 337 -26.09 -7.18 0.79
CA TYR A 337 -25.16 -6.13 0.38
C TYR A 337 -24.59 -6.46 -1.00
N LYS A 338 -23.82 -5.54 -1.56
CA LYS A 338 -23.33 -5.59 -2.94
C LYS A 338 -21.82 -5.66 -2.94
N VAL A 339 -21.24 -6.74 -3.47
CA VAL A 339 -19.78 -6.90 -3.53
C VAL A 339 -19.27 -6.81 -4.98
N PRO A 340 -18.08 -6.24 -5.21
CA PRO A 340 -17.41 -6.32 -6.52
C PRO A 340 -16.89 -7.74 -6.79
N GLU A 341 -17.17 -8.27 -7.99
CA GLU A 341 -16.65 -9.53 -8.54
C GLU A 341 -15.59 -9.27 -9.63
#